data_AF-A0A6A1UKB0-F1
#
_entry.id   AF-A0A6A1UKB0-F1
#
_cell.length_a   1.000
_cell.length_b   1.000
_cell.length_c   1.000
_cell.angle_alpha   90.00
_cell.angle_beta   90.00
_cell.angle_gamma   90.00
#
_symmetry.space_group_name_H-M   'P 1'
#
loop_
_entity.id
_entity.type
_entity.pdbx_description
1 polymer ?
#
loop_
_entity_poly.entity_id
_entity_poly.type
_entity_poly.pdbx_seq_one_letter_code
_entity_poly.pdbx_strand_id
1 'polypeptide(L)'
;MKVKVISRSTDEFTRERSNDLQRVFRNYDPNLRPQEKAVEYVRALNAAKLDKIFARPFLGAMDGHMDAISCMAKNPNHLKGIFSGSMDGGSSQRTVCRFPGHQGAVRGLTASTDGRFLVSCGTDCTVRLWNVPVAPLKELADSYNNSVEPVGVYVWKNAFWGVDHQWDGGHFATAGAQVDIWNHNRSQPVRSFEWGTDTVISVRFNPGEPNLLATSARRYLKARDLLKVWGRGAT
;
A
#
# COMPACT_ATOMS: atom_id res chain seq x y z
N MET A 1 47.28 65.24 -2.87
CA MET A 1 47.01 63.91 -3.46
C MET A 1 46.36 63.04 -2.39
N LYS A 2 45.16 62.50 -2.59
CA LYS A 2 44.51 61.60 -1.62
C LYS A 2 44.85 60.16 -2.01
N VAL A 3 45.61 59.47 -1.16
CA VAL A 3 45.97 58.06 -1.36
C VAL A 3 45.08 57.22 -0.44
N LYS A 4 44.37 56.24 -1.00
CA LYS A 4 43.54 55.29 -0.26
C LYS A 4 43.99 53.88 -0.63
N VAL A 5 44.22 53.05 0.37
CA VAL A 5 44.72 51.68 0.23
C VAL A 5 43.79 50.73 0.97
N ILE A 6 43.77 49.45 0.58
CA ILE A 6 43.01 48.42 1.27
C ILE A 6 43.63 48.18 2.65
N SER A 7 42.84 48.39 3.71
CA SER A 7 43.18 48.05 5.09
C SER A 7 42.26 46.92 5.57
N ARG A 8 42.83 45.85 6.12
CA ARG A 8 42.07 44.74 6.74
C ARG A 8 42.46 44.64 8.21
N SER A 9 41.48 44.72 9.12
CA SER A 9 41.71 44.55 10.56
C SER A 9 41.50 43.09 10.96
N THR A 10 42.31 42.53 11.85
CA THR A 10 42.19 41.11 12.26
C THR A 10 40.85 40.82 12.93
N ASP A 11 40.36 41.77 13.72
CA ASP A 11 39.18 41.64 14.58
C ASP A 11 37.88 41.53 13.75
N GLU A 12 37.87 42.05 12.53
CA GLU A 12 36.74 41.89 11.59
C GLU A 12 36.64 40.46 11.05
N PHE A 13 37.77 39.76 10.87
CA PHE A 13 37.84 38.44 10.23
C PHE A 13 37.96 37.26 11.20
N THR A 14 38.32 37.51 12.46
CA THR A 14 38.43 36.48 13.50
C THR A 14 37.15 36.40 14.35
N ARG A 15 37.03 35.31 15.10
CA ARG A 15 35.96 35.15 16.10
C ARG A 15 36.34 35.92 17.37
N GLU A 16 35.38 36.57 18.00
CA GLU A 16 35.60 37.33 19.24
C GLU A 16 35.66 36.40 20.47
N ARG A 17 34.86 35.32 20.49
CA ARG A 17 34.87 34.31 21.54
C ARG A 17 35.13 32.91 20.97
N SER A 18 35.56 31.98 21.81
CA SER A 18 35.86 30.59 21.40
C SER A 18 34.64 29.82 20.89
N ASN A 19 33.44 30.16 21.38
CA ASN A 19 32.19 29.52 20.98
C ASN A 19 31.55 30.16 19.73
N ASP A 20 32.06 31.29 19.28
CA ASP A 20 31.52 31.97 18.11
C ASP A 20 31.98 31.28 16.81
N LEU A 21 31.08 31.27 15.84
CA LEU A 21 31.34 30.78 14.49
C LEU A 21 32.35 31.69 13.77
N GLN A 22 33.24 31.07 13.01
CA GLN A 22 34.17 31.82 12.18
C GLN A 22 33.40 32.57 11.08
N ARG A 23 33.70 33.87 10.94
CA ARG A 23 33.10 34.72 9.91
C ARG A 23 33.66 34.33 8.53
N VAL A 24 32.77 34.01 7.59
CA VAL A 24 33.13 33.66 6.19
C VAL A 24 32.60 34.73 5.25
N PHE A 25 33.50 35.54 4.71
CA PHE A 25 33.16 36.56 3.72
C PHE A 25 33.15 35.94 2.32
N ARG A 26 32.10 36.23 1.55
CA ARG A 26 31.91 35.67 0.20
C ARG A 26 31.87 36.81 -0.81
N ASN A 27 32.67 36.68 -1.85
CA ASN A 27 32.52 37.47 -3.07
C ASN A 27 31.92 36.59 -4.17
N TYR A 28 30.92 37.10 -4.87
CA TYR A 28 30.13 36.38 -5.88
C TYR A 28 30.48 36.76 -7.32
N ASP A 29 31.53 37.56 -7.52
CA ASP A 29 31.99 37.92 -8.86
C ASP A 29 32.34 36.67 -9.70
N PRO A 30 31.73 36.48 -10.89
CA PRO A 30 31.97 35.32 -11.74
C PRO A 30 33.43 35.18 -12.20
N ASN A 31 34.14 36.31 -12.33
CA ASN A 31 35.56 36.35 -12.71
C ASN A 31 36.46 35.69 -11.66
N LEU A 32 36.04 35.63 -10.38
CA LEU A 32 36.76 34.92 -9.32
C LEU A 32 36.45 33.41 -9.32
N ARG A 33 35.45 32.95 -10.10
CA ARG A 33 35.04 31.54 -10.23
C ARG A 33 34.97 31.08 -11.70
N PRO A 34 36.10 31.06 -12.43
CA PRO A 34 36.11 30.77 -13.86
C PRO A 34 35.65 29.35 -14.25
N GLN A 35 35.67 28.39 -13.33
CA GLN A 35 35.39 26.97 -13.60
C GLN A 35 34.05 26.47 -13.05
N GLU A 36 33.07 27.35 -12.86
CA GLU A 36 31.77 27.00 -12.24
C GLU A 36 31.12 25.74 -12.86
N LYS A 37 30.98 25.69 -14.19
CA LYS A 37 30.37 24.54 -14.90
C LYS A 37 31.11 23.22 -14.67
N ALA A 38 32.44 23.23 -14.64
CA ALA A 38 33.24 22.02 -14.43
C ALA A 38 33.10 21.52 -12.98
N VAL A 39 33.07 22.44 -12.01
CA VAL A 39 32.86 22.12 -10.60
C VAL A 39 31.46 21.53 -10.40
N GLU A 40 30.44 22.09 -11.03
CA GLU A 40 29.07 21.57 -10.98
C GLU A 40 28.94 20.19 -11.62
N TYR A 41 29.59 19.97 -12.77
CA TYR A 41 29.64 18.65 -13.41
C TYR A 41 30.24 17.59 -12.47
N VAL A 42 31.37 17.90 -11.82
CA VAL A 42 31.99 16.98 -10.85
C VAL A 42 31.09 16.75 -9.63
N ARG A 43 30.40 17.79 -9.15
CA ARG A 43 29.42 17.66 -8.06
C ARG A 43 28.25 16.76 -8.46
N ALA A 44 27.70 16.93 -9.65
CA ALA A 44 26.62 16.09 -10.17
C ALA A 44 27.08 14.63 -10.36
N LEU A 45 28.28 14.42 -10.91
CA LEU A 45 28.87 13.09 -11.06
C LEU A 45 29.10 12.41 -9.71
N ASN A 46 29.60 13.16 -8.72
CA ASN A 46 29.77 12.65 -7.37
C ASN A 46 28.41 12.37 -6.70
N ALA A 47 27.39 13.21 -6.90
CA ALA A 47 26.04 12.96 -6.39
C ALA A 47 25.44 11.66 -6.98
N ALA A 48 25.57 11.45 -8.29
CA ALA A 48 25.11 10.23 -8.95
C ALA A 48 25.89 8.97 -8.48
N LYS A 49 27.20 9.11 -8.21
CA LYS A 49 27.99 8.03 -7.62
C LYS A 49 27.56 7.73 -6.18
N LEU A 50 27.34 8.76 -5.37
CA LEU A 50 26.86 8.61 -3.99
C LEU A 50 25.49 7.97 -3.95
N ASP A 51 24.56 8.34 -4.83
CA ASP A 51 23.25 7.73 -4.93
C ASP A 51 23.34 6.21 -5.17
N LYS A 52 24.22 5.79 -6.08
CA LYS A 52 24.51 4.36 -6.31
C LYS A 52 25.15 3.67 -5.11
N ILE A 53 26.09 4.33 -4.42
CA ILE A 53 26.74 3.78 -3.22
C ILE A 53 25.73 3.64 -2.07
N PHE A 54 24.78 4.57 -1.98
CA PHE A 54 23.74 4.58 -0.96
C PHE A 54 22.46 3.84 -1.36
N ALA A 55 22.41 3.26 -2.56
CA ALA A 55 21.30 2.44 -3.02
C ALA A 55 21.27 1.10 -2.26
N ARG A 56 20.60 1.11 -1.11
CA ARG A 56 20.30 -0.06 -0.27
C ARG A 56 18.77 -0.21 -0.20
N PRO A 57 18.12 -0.73 -1.27
CA PRO A 57 16.67 -0.74 -1.40
C PRO A 57 15.98 -1.76 -0.47
N PHE A 58 16.69 -2.80 -0.06
CA PHE A 58 16.17 -3.80 0.86
C PHE A 58 16.27 -3.27 2.30
N LEU A 59 15.13 -3.04 2.93
CA LEU A 59 15.05 -2.60 4.33
C LEU A 59 14.96 -3.78 5.30
N GLY A 60 14.18 -4.80 4.96
CA GLY A 60 13.95 -5.98 5.79
C GLY A 60 12.87 -6.89 5.21
N ALA A 61 12.73 -8.07 5.80
CA ALA A 61 11.69 -9.04 5.48
C ALA A 61 10.80 -9.28 6.70
N MET A 62 9.50 -9.46 6.46
CA MET A 62 8.56 -9.86 7.50
C MET A 62 8.42 -11.39 7.45
N ASP A 63 8.89 -12.07 8.48
CA ASP A 63 8.81 -13.52 8.58
C ASP A 63 7.48 -13.92 9.21
N GLY A 64 6.93 -15.06 8.76
CA GLY A 64 5.79 -15.59 9.46
C GLY A 64 5.02 -16.69 8.76
N HIS A 65 4.89 -16.66 7.45
CA HIS A 65 4.12 -17.67 6.71
C HIS A 65 4.95 -18.94 6.51
N MET A 66 4.28 -20.11 6.62
CA MET A 66 4.93 -21.41 6.41
C MET A 66 5.05 -21.73 4.91
N ASP A 67 4.02 -21.39 4.13
CA ASP A 67 4.02 -21.50 2.67
C ASP A 67 3.92 -20.13 1.98
N ALA A 68 4.02 -20.13 0.65
CA ALA A 68 4.04 -18.97 -0.22
C ALA A 68 2.87 -18.01 0.04
N ILE A 69 3.19 -16.71 0.00
CA ILE A 69 2.21 -15.64 0.08
C ILE A 69 1.51 -15.54 -1.27
N SER A 70 0.21 -15.82 -1.29
CA SER A 70 -0.62 -15.78 -2.48
C SER A 70 -1.23 -14.40 -2.73
N CYS A 71 -1.49 -13.63 -1.66
CA CYS A 71 -2.15 -12.33 -1.73
C CYS A 71 -1.72 -11.41 -0.59
N MET A 72 -1.82 -10.11 -0.82
CA MET A 72 -1.52 -9.07 0.16
C MET A 72 -2.50 -7.90 0.00
N ALA A 73 -2.83 -7.23 1.09
CA ALA A 73 -3.56 -5.97 1.07
C ALA A 73 -3.00 -5.00 2.10
N LYS A 74 -3.06 -3.72 1.76
CA LYS A 74 -2.76 -2.62 2.66
C LYS A 74 -4.06 -2.08 3.23
N ASN A 75 -4.05 -1.65 4.48
CA ASN A 75 -5.12 -0.83 5.01
C ASN A 75 -5.01 0.61 4.45
N PRO A 76 -6.06 1.15 3.77
CA PRO A 76 -6.02 2.51 3.22
C PRO A 76 -5.84 3.59 4.30
N ASN A 77 -6.47 3.42 5.47
CA ASN A 77 -6.45 4.41 6.56
C ASN A 77 -5.25 4.27 7.49
N HIS A 78 -4.71 3.06 7.64
CA HIS A 78 -3.61 2.79 8.57
C HIS A 78 -2.32 2.42 7.84
N LEU A 79 -1.34 3.32 7.88
CA LEU A 79 -0.07 3.16 7.14
C LEU A 79 0.72 1.90 7.54
N LYS A 80 0.67 1.52 8.82
CA LYS A 80 1.42 0.38 9.38
C LYS A 80 0.70 -0.97 9.21
N GLY A 81 -0.56 -0.96 8.78
CA GLY A 81 -1.38 -2.17 8.63
C GLY A 81 -1.23 -2.79 7.24
N ILE A 82 -0.50 -3.91 7.16
CA ILE A 82 -0.43 -4.75 5.96
C ILE A 82 -0.87 -6.15 6.35
N PHE A 83 -1.68 -6.74 5.48
CA PHE A 83 -2.21 -8.08 5.63
C PHE A 83 -1.69 -8.96 4.50
N SER A 84 -1.38 -10.21 4.82
CA SER A 84 -0.87 -11.19 3.87
C SER A 84 -1.59 -12.52 4.06
N GLY A 85 -1.98 -13.14 2.96
CA GLY A 85 -2.60 -14.46 2.91
C GLY A 85 -1.65 -15.48 2.31
N SER A 86 -1.61 -16.67 2.91
CA SER A 86 -0.79 -17.80 2.48
C SER A 86 -1.66 -18.92 1.87
N MET A 87 -1.02 -19.81 1.13
CA MET A 87 -1.64 -20.97 0.48
C MET A 87 -2.15 -22.01 1.49
N ASP A 88 -1.58 -22.07 2.69
CA ASP A 88 -1.96 -23.03 3.74
C ASP A 88 -3.27 -22.69 4.47
N GLY A 89 -3.89 -21.54 4.18
CA GLY A 89 -5.12 -21.08 4.86
C GLY A 89 -4.95 -20.67 6.34
N GLY A 90 -3.78 -20.95 6.94
CA GLY A 90 -3.43 -20.62 8.33
C GLY A 90 -2.33 -19.56 8.43
N SER A 91 -2.61 -18.47 9.16
CA SER A 91 -1.63 -17.39 9.38
C SER A 91 -0.65 -17.69 10.53
N SER A 92 0.60 -17.30 10.28
CA SER A 92 1.85 -17.18 11.07
C SER A 92 1.93 -17.31 12.61
N GLN A 93 3.12 -17.74 13.08
CA GLN A 93 3.62 -17.76 14.48
C GLN A 93 4.25 -16.43 14.99
N ARG A 94 4.55 -15.46 14.12
CA ARG A 94 5.17 -14.16 14.48
C ARG A 94 4.46 -12.99 13.79
N THR A 95 3.16 -12.87 14.01
CA THR A 95 2.35 -11.75 13.49
C THR A 95 1.58 -11.04 14.59
N VAL A 96 1.22 -9.79 14.33
CA VAL A 96 0.45 -8.94 15.24
C VAL A 96 -0.95 -9.51 15.51
N CYS A 97 -1.58 -10.11 14.50
CA CYS A 97 -2.86 -10.81 14.62
C CYS A 97 -2.90 -12.04 13.71
N ARG A 98 -3.58 -13.10 14.19
CA ARG A 98 -3.82 -14.34 13.44
C ARG A 98 -5.28 -14.41 13.02
N PHE A 99 -5.55 -14.77 11.76
CA PHE A 99 -6.90 -14.97 11.23
C PHE A 99 -7.08 -16.44 10.78
N PRO A 100 -7.15 -17.40 11.72
CA PRO A 100 -7.29 -18.81 11.38
C PRO A 100 -8.72 -19.10 10.92
N GLY A 101 -8.87 -19.80 9.79
CA GLY A 101 -10.21 -20.25 9.40
C GLY A 101 -10.35 -20.82 8.00
N HIS A 102 -9.57 -20.33 7.04
CA HIS A 102 -9.61 -20.89 5.71
C HIS A 102 -9.02 -22.31 5.71
N GLN A 103 -9.73 -23.25 5.08
CA GLN A 103 -9.29 -24.65 4.96
C GLN A 103 -8.47 -24.90 3.69
N GLY A 104 -8.35 -23.88 2.84
CA GLY A 104 -7.55 -23.90 1.63
C GLY A 104 -6.88 -22.56 1.39
N ALA A 105 -6.29 -22.43 0.22
CA ALA A 105 -5.53 -21.25 -0.15
C ALA A 105 -6.38 -19.99 -0.16
N VAL A 106 -5.92 -18.97 0.56
CA VAL A 106 -6.47 -17.62 0.42
C VAL A 106 -6.01 -17.10 -0.94
N ARG A 107 -6.93 -16.67 -1.80
CA ARG A 107 -6.62 -16.17 -3.15
C ARG A 107 -6.84 -14.67 -3.27
N GLY A 108 -7.81 -14.17 -2.52
CA GLY A 108 -8.15 -12.77 -2.45
C GLY A 108 -8.11 -12.27 -1.02
N LEU A 109 -7.58 -11.07 -0.84
CA LEU A 109 -7.58 -10.37 0.43
C LEU A 109 -7.70 -8.87 0.15
N THR A 110 -8.60 -8.20 0.85
CA THR A 110 -8.83 -6.75 0.72
C THR A 110 -9.24 -6.16 2.05
N ALA A 111 -8.84 -4.91 2.31
CA ALA A 111 -9.27 -4.16 3.48
C ALA A 111 -10.34 -3.17 3.07
N SER A 112 -11.32 -2.95 3.94
CA SER A 112 -12.29 -1.88 3.75
C SER A 112 -11.61 -0.52 3.83
N THR A 113 -12.17 0.47 3.14
CA THR A 113 -11.69 1.85 3.18
C THR A 113 -11.85 2.51 4.53
N ASP A 114 -12.75 2.03 5.39
CA ASP A 114 -12.83 2.48 6.77
C ASP A 114 -11.69 1.94 7.64
N GLY A 115 -10.97 0.91 7.15
CA GLY A 115 -9.87 0.23 7.84
C GLY A 115 -10.31 -0.69 8.97
N ARG A 116 -11.62 -0.87 9.18
CA ARG A 116 -12.22 -1.67 10.27
C ARG A 116 -12.44 -3.11 9.85
N PHE A 117 -12.75 -3.33 8.58
CA PHE A 117 -13.03 -4.67 8.07
C PHE A 117 -11.92 -5.17 7.16
N LEU A 118 -11.63 -6.47 7.28
CA LEU A 118 -10.82 -7.21 6.34
C LEU A 118 -11.68 -8.30 5.70
N VAL A 119 -11.64 -8.42 4.39
CA VAL A 119 -12.33 -9.48 3.64
C VAL A 119 -11.28 -10.41 3.04
N SER A 120 -11.39 -11.70 3.33
CA SER A 120 -10.57 -12.75 2.74
C SER A 120 -11.42 -13.75 1.98
N CYS A 121 -10.84 -14.34 0.95
CA CYS A 121 -11.54 -15.16 -0.02
C CYS A 121 -10.65 -16.33 -0.45
N GLY A 122 -11.19 -17.56 -0.42
CA GLY A 122 -10.39 -18.76 -0.59
C GLY A 122 -10.88 -19.75 -1.65
N THR A 123 -10.07 -20.79 -1.86
CA THR A 123 -10.45 -21.98 -2.66
C THR A 123 -11.43 -22.89 -1.94
N ASP A 124 -11.69 -22.65 -0.65
CA ASP A 124 -12.66 -23.36 0.19
C ASP A 124 -14.12 -22.90 -0.06
N CYS A 125 -14.36 -22.13 -1.13
CA CYS A 125 -15.65 -21.54 -1.48
C CYS A 125 -16.24 -20.64 -0.39
N THR A 126 -15.38 -20.12 0.50
CA THR A 126 -15.79 -19.19 1.56
C THR A 126 -15.19 -17.80 1.37
N VAL A 127 -15.98 -16.79 1.71
CA VAL A 127 -15.54 -15.43 1.96
C VAL A 127 -15.69 -15.19 3.45
N ARG A 128 -14.65 -14.69 4.10
CA ARG A 128 -14.66 -14.37 5.52
C ARG A 128 -14.47 -12.89 5.73
N LEU A 129 -15.29 -12.31 6.60
CA LEU A 129 -15.20 -10.94 7.06
C LEU A 129 -14.59 -10.94 8.45
N TRP A 130 -13.55 -10.15 8.66
CA TRP A 130 -12.83 -10.03 9.92
C TRP A 130 -12.89 -8.60 10.43
N ASN A 131 -12.98 -8.44 11.75
CA ASN A 131 -12.82 -7.15 12.38
C ASN A 131 -11.33 -6.90 12.64
N VAL A 132 -10.81 -5.77 12.18
CA VAL A 132 -9.44 -5.36 12.42
C VAL A 132 -9.45 -4.46 13.67
N PRO A 133 -8.86 -4.88 14.79
CA PRO A 133 -8.79 -4.04 15.97
C PRO A 133 -7.92 -2.80 15.66
N VAL A 134 -8.51 -1.62 15.83
CA VAL A 134 -7.86 -0.30 15.62
C VAL A 134 -6.91 0.07 16.78
N ALA A 135 -6.54 -0.89 17.63
CA ALA A 135 -5.81 -0.57 18.84
C ALA A 135 -4.43 0.04 18.51
N PRO A 136 -3.98 1.04 19.28
CA PRO A 136 -2.62 1.55 19.16
C PRO A 136 -1.66 0.37 19.40
N LEU A 137 -0.80 0.10 18.41
CA LEU A 137 0.12 -1.04 18.35
C LEU A 137 0.94 -1.30 19.63
N LYS A 138 1.05 -0.33 20.54
CA LYS A 138 1.70 -0.51 21.84
C LYS A 138 1.00 -1.57 22.71
N GLU A 139 -0.33 -1.60 22.72
CA GLU A 139 -1.09 -2.58 23.50
C GLU A 139 -1.18 -3.94 22.79
N LEU A 140 -1.16 -3.94 21.45
CA LEU A 140 -1.16 -5.18 20.67
C LEU A 140 0.21 -5.88 20.61
N ALA A 141 1.31 -5.13 20.76
CA ALA A 141 2.65 -5.68 20.82
C ALA A 141 2.89 -6.51 22.09
N ASP A 142 2.21 -6.18 23.19
CA ASP A 142 2.30 -6.92 24.44
C ASP A 142 1.47 -8.22 24.41
N SER A 143 0.50 -8.32 23.48
CA SER A 143 -0.32 -9.52 23.24
C SER A 143 0.09 -10.22 21.94
N TYR A 144 1.28 -10.82 21.90
CA TYR A 144 1.65 -11.75 20.83
C TYR A 144 0.59 -12.88 20.74
N ASN A 145 0.07 -13.14 19.53
CA ASN A 145 -0.90 -14.21 19.21
C ASN A 145 -2.40 -13.94 19.51
N ASN A 146 -2.93 -12.74 19.30
CA ASN A 146 -4.39 -12.58 19.24
C ASN A 146 -4.95 -13.26 17.99
N SER A 147 -5.64 -14.38 18.18
CA SER A 147 -6.48 -15.00 17.15
C SER A 147 -7.81 -14.28 17.08
N VAL A 148 -8.12 -13.70 15.92
CA VAL A 148 -9.36 -12.98 15.67
C VAL A 148 -10.37 -13.92 15.03
N GLU A 149 -11.59 -13.95 15.56
CA GLU A 149 -12.70 -14.71 15.00
C GLU A 149 -13.34 -13.96 13.81
N PRO A 150 -13.86 -14.67 12.80
CA PRO A 150 -14.55 -14.03 11.69
C PRO A 150 -15.90 -13.48 12.14
N VAL A 151 -16.19 -12.22 11.79
CA VAL A 151 -17.49 -11.56 12.01
C VAL A 151 -18.58 -12.23 11.20
N GLY A 152 -18.26 -12.64 9.99
CA GLY A 152 -19.20 -13.29 9.07
C GLY A 152 -18.49 -14.23 8.11
N VAL A 153 -19.16 -15.33 7.79
CA VAL A 153 -18.68 -16.32 6.81
C VAL A 153 -19.76 -16.48 5.74
N TYR A 154 -19.41 -16.13 4.50
CA TYR A 154 -20.26 -16.29 3.33
C TYR A 154 -19.79 -17.52 2.58
N VAL A 155 -20.63 -18.56 2.53
CA VAL A 155 -20.35 -19.78 1.78
C VAL A 155 -21.07 -19.68 0.45
N TRP A 156 -20.35 -19.98 -0.64
CA TRP A 156 -20.92 -19.98 -1.98
C TRP A 156 -20.62 -21.28 -2.72
N LYS A 157 -21.18 -21.42 -3.93
CA LYS A 157 -21.10 -22.66 -4.71
C LYS A 157 -19.71 -22.91 -5.30
N ASN A 158 -19.01 -21.84 -5.66
CA ASN A 158 -17.78 -21.90 -6.45
C ASN A 158 -16.62 -21.26 -5.70
N ALA A 159 -15.41 -21.73 -6.02
CA ALA A 159 -14.18 -21.15 -5.53
C ALA A 159 -13.97 -19.74 -6.10
N PHE A 160 -13.25 -18.93 -5.32
CA PHE A 160 -12.98 -17.54 -5.67
C PHE A 160 -11.48 -17.33 -5.97
N TRP A 161 -11.20 -16.39 -6.86
CA TRP A 161 -9.85 -16.04 -7.33
C TRP A 161 -9.37 -14.69 -6.82
N GLY A 162 -10.30 -13.77 -6.52
CA GLY A 162 -9.96 -12.43 -6.08
C GLY A 162 -11.13 -11.76 -5.37
N VAL A 163 -10.82 -10.71 -4.63
CA VAL A 163 -11.81 -9.88 -3.93
C VAL A 163 -11.33 -8.44 -3.95
N ASP A 164 -12.27 -7.51 -3.96
CA ASP A 164 -12.00 -6.10 -3.72
C ASP A 164 -13.13 -5.41 -2.98
N HIS A 165 -12.80 -4.35 -2.24
CA HIS A 165 -13.75 -3.60 -1.43
C HIS A 165 -14.13 -2.30 -2.12
N GLN A 166 -15.40 -1.91 -2.01
CA GLN A 166 -15.88 -0.66 -2.57
C GLN A 166 -15.36 0.52 -1.74
N TRP A 167 -14.96 1.61 -2.38
CA TRP A 167 -14.43 2.76 -1.65
C TRP A 167 -15.43 3.45 -0.69
N ASP A 168 -16.74 3.27 -0.92
CA ASP A 168 -17.86 3.82 -0.13
C ASP A 168 -18.28 2.92 1.06
N GLY A 169 -17.50 1.88 1.39
CA GLY A 169 -17.64 1.16 2.67
C GLY A 169 -18.75 0.09 2.71
N GLY A 170 -19.79 0.18 1.88
CA GLY A 170 -20.97 -0.68 2.01
C GLY A 170 -20.86 -2.08 1.38
N HIS A 171 -20.09 -2.22 0.30
CA HIS A 171 -20.08 -3.43 -0.52
C HIS A 171 -18.66 -3.95 -0.78
N PHE A 172 -18.58 -5.22 -1.16
CA PHE A 172 -17.37 -5.82 -1.70
C PHE A 172 -17.73 -6.72 -2.87
N ALA A 173 -16.79 -6.93 -3.78
CA ALA A 173 -16.97 -7.73 -4.97
C ALA A 173 -15.99 -8.91 -4.95
N THR A 174 -16.49 -10.10 -5.28
CA THR A 174 -15.69 -11.32 -5.38
C THR A 174 -15.61 -11.78 -6.83
N ALA A 175 -14.42 -12.21 -7.23
CA ALA A 175 -14.14 -12.80 -8.54
C ALA A 175 -14.12 -14.32 -8.43
N GLY A 176 -14.87 -15.01 -9.27
CA GLY A 176 -14.95 -16.48 -9.29
C GLY A 176 -15.31 -17.00 -10.68
N ALA A 177 -16.19 -17.98 -10.72
CA ALA A 177 -16.91 -18.34 -11.94
C ALA A 177 -17.77 -17.18 -12.47
N GLN A 178 -18.28 -16.36 -11.55
CA GLN A 178 -19.06 -15.16 -11.79
C GLN A 178 -18.51 -14.03 -10.92
N VAL A 179 -18.97 -12.80 -11.16
CA VAL A 179 -18.65 -11.67 -10.27
C VAL A 179 -19.86 -11.39 -9.39
N ASP A 180 -19.67 -11.59 -8.09
CA ASP A 180 -20.71 -11.42 -7.10
C ASP A 180 -20.42 -10.16 -6.27
N ILE A 181 -21.42 -9.30 -6.11
CA ILE A 181 -21.41 -8.15 -5.21
C ILE A 181 -22.12 -8.54 -3.92
N TRP A 182 -21.46 -8.27 -2.81
CA TRP A 182 -21.92 -8.61 -1.46
C TRP A 182 -22.07 -7.35 -0.62
N ASN A 183 -22.88 -7.48 0.42
CA ASN A 183 -23.01 -6.50 1.49
C ASN A 183 -22.71 -7.22 2.81
N HIS A 184 -22.05 -6.53 3.74
CA HIS A 184 -21.62 -7.05 5.04
C HIS A 184 -22.76 -7.62 5.90
N ASN A 185 -24.00 -7.15 5.68
CA ASN A 185 -25.15 -7.58 6.48
C ASN A 185 -25.88 -8.79 5.88
N ARG A 186 -25.60 -9.17 4.63
CA ARG A 186 -26.40 -10.15 3.90
C ARG A 186 -25.58 -11.40 3.57
N SER A 187 -26.10 -12.56 3.94
CA SER A 187 -25.46 -13.86 3.67
C SER A 187 -25.47 -14.29 2.20
N GLN A 188 -26.32 -13.68 1.38
CA GLN A 188 -26.41 -13.91 -0.06
C GLN A 188 -25.89 -12.70 -0.84
N PRO A 189 -25.37 -12.90 -2.07
CA PRO A 189 -24.93 -11.79 -2.89
C PRO A 189 -26.12 -10.87 -3.23
N VAL A 190 -25.86 -9.56 -3.25
CA VAL A 190 -26.82 -8.54 -3.67
C VAL A 190 -27.08 -8.66 -5.17
N ARG A 191 -26.01 -8.93 -5.93
CA ARG A 191 -26.06 -9.04 -7.39
C ARG A 191 -24.96 -9.99 -7.89
N SER A 192 -25.31 -10.79 -8.88
CA SER A 192 -24.38 -11.67 -9.60
C SER A 192 -24.28 -11.24 -11.05
N PHE A 193 -23.08 -11.26 -11.60
CA PHE A 193 -22.82 -10.95 -13.01
C PHE A 193 -22.16 -12.13 -13.71
N GLU A 194 -22.80 -12.57 -14.78
CA GLU A 194 -22.35 -13.64 -15.66
C GLU A 194 -22.24 -13.10 -17.09
N TRP A 195 -21.14 -13.40 -17.77
CA TRP A 195 -20.88 -12.95 -19.15
C TRP A 195 -20.54 -14.11 -20.10
N GLY A 196 -20.58 -15.34 -19.61
CA GLY A 196 -20.19 -16.55 -20.33
C GLY A 196 -19.58 -17.59 -19.38
N THR A 197 -18.91 -18.59 -19.95
CA THR A 197 -18.31 -19.72 -19.22
C THR A 197 -16.88 -19.44 -18.74
N ASP A 198 -16.36 -18.24 -18.99
CA ASP A 198 -15.01 -17.87 -18.60
C ASP A 198 -14.94 -17.48 -17.12
N THR A 199 -13.90 -17.97 -16.44
CA THR A 199 -13.62 -17.59 -15.05
C THR A 199 -13.00 -16.19 -14.98
N VAL A 200 -13.46 -15.41 -14.01
CA VAL A 200 -12.93 -14.09 -13.69
C VAL A 200 -11.80 -14.26 -12.67
N ILE A 201 -10.64 -13.71 -12.99
CA ILE A 201 -9.43 -13.86 -12.19
C ILE A 201 -9.31 -12.72 -11.18
N SER A 202 -9.51 -11.48 -11.64
CA SER A 202 -9.31 -10.30 -10.81
C SER A 202 -10.45 -9.31 -10.99
N VAL A 203 -10.72 -8.58 -9.91
CA VAL A 203 -11.77 -7.58 -9.78
C VAL A 203 -11.17 -6.39 -9.03
N ARG A 204 -11.40 -5.17 -9.53
CA ARG A 204 -10.94 -3.93 -8.90
C ARG A 204 -11.99 -2.82 -8.97
N PHE A 205 -12.28 -2.18 -7.85
CA PHE A 205 -13.07 -0.96 -7.80
C PHE A 205 -12.23 0.25 -8.19
N ASN A 206 -12.88 1.22 -8.82
CA ASN A 206 -12.28 2.53 -9.04
C ASN A 206 -12.33 3.35 -7.73
N PRO A 207 -11.20 3.90 -7.25
CA PRO A 207 -11.19 4.77 -6.07
C PRO A 207 -11.96 6.08 -6.26
N GLY A 208 -11.99 6.63 -7.49
CA GLY A 208 -12.65 7.91 -7.78
C GLY A 208 -14.17 7.79 -7.91
N GLU A 209 -14.63 6.74 -8.60
CA GLU A 209 -16.05 6.42 -8.73
C GLU A 209 -16.33 5.06 -8.08
N PRO A 210 -16.90 5.02 -6.86
CA PRO A 210 -17.04 3.78 -6.10
C PRO A 210 -17.98 2.76 -6.77
N ASN A 211 -18.71 3.20 -7.78
CA ASN A 211 -19.74 2.45 -8.47
C ASN A 211 -19.22 1.76 -9.73
N LEU A 212 -17.95 1.97 -10.06
CA LEU A 212 -17.29 1.43 -11.22
C LEU A 212 -16.36 0.29 -10.80
N LEU A 213 -16.47 -0.83 -11.49
CA LEU A 213 -15.67 -2.04 -11.25
C LEU A 213 -15.06 -2.54 -12.56
N ALA A 214 -13.76 -2.83 -12.54
CA ALA A 214 -13.04 -3.49 -13.62
C ALA A 214 -12.82 -4.97 -13.32
N THR A 215 -12.95 -5.82 -14.33
CA THR A 215 -12.84 -7.28 -14.19
C THR A 215 -11.94 -7.87 -15.26
N SER A 216 -11.07 -8.82 -14.93
CA SER A 216 -10.21 -9.51 -15.89
C SER A 216 -10.50 -11.01 -15.98
N ALA A 217 -10.51 -11.56 -17.19
CA ALA A 217 -10.80 -12.97 -17.46
C ALA A 217 -9.66 -13.64 -18.26
N ARG A 218 -9.55 -14.98 -18.18
CA ARG A 218 -8.39 -15.74 -18.72
C ARG A 218 -8.10 -15.57 -20.22
N ARG A 219 -9.13 -15.38 -21.06
CA ARG A 219 -8.95 -15.28 -22.52
C ARG A 219 -9.03 -13.88 -23.08
N TYR A 220 -9.42 -12.91 -22.25
CA TYR A 220 -9.54 -11.52 -22.66
C TYR A 220 -9.22 -10.60 -21.49
N LEU A 221 -8.31 -9.66 -21.71
CA LEU A 221 -8.42 -8.35 -21.06
C LEU A 221 -9.66 -7.70 -21.66
N LYS A 222 -10.85 -8.07 -21.17
CA LYS A 222 -12.05 -7.26 -21.42
C LYS A 222 -11.87 -5.98 -20.60
N ALA A 223 -11.06 -5.06 -21.13
CA ALA A 223 -11.40 -3.63 -21.08
C ALA A 223 -12.59 -3.36 -22.02
N ARG A 224 -13.55 -4.30 -22.09
CA ARG A 224 -14.85 -4.09 -22.70
C ARG A 224 -15.69 -3.61 -21.55
N ASP A 225 -15.94 -2.31 -21.53
CA ASP A 225 -16.84 -1.61 -20.63
C ASP A 225 -17.89 -2.54 -20.04
N LEU A 226 -17.66 -2.97 -18.81
CA LEU A 226 -18.72 -2.91 -17.84
C LEU A 226 -18.38 -1.76 -16.90
N LEU A 227 -18.42 -0.58 -17.51
CA LEU A 227 -18.96 0.64 -16.90
C LEU A 227 -20.39 0.35 -16.43
N LYS A 228 -20.57 -0.59 -15.50
CA LYS A 228 -21.82 -0.74 -14.78
C LYS A 228 -21.72 0.16 -13.58
N VAL A 229 -22.08 1.42 -13.82
CA VAL A 229 -22.46 2.37 -12.78
C VAL A 229 -23.45 1.66 -11.86
N TRP A 230 -23.02 1.34 -10.65
CA TRP A 230 -23.95 1.20 -9.53
C TRP A 230 -24.69 2.54 -9.39
N GLY A 231 -25.93 2.59 -9.87
CA GLY A 231 -26.82 3.73 -9.68
C GLY A 231 -26.55 4.97 -10.54
N ARG A 232 -27.06 4.98 -11.77
CA ARG A 232 -28.11 5.94 -12.08
C ARG A 232 -29.27 5.15 -12.66
N GLY A 233 -30.39 5.14 -11.95
CA GLY A 233 -31.65 4.93 -12.63
C GLY A 233 -31.72 5.96 -13.74
N ALA A 234 -32.07 5.52 -14.95
CA ALA A 234 -32.51 6.44 -15.97
C ALA A 234 -33.67 7.26 -15.38
N THR A 235 -33.45 8.55 -15.19
CA THR A 235 -34.52 9.54 -15.32
C THR A 235 -34.65 9.88 -16.78
#